data_AF-A0A9W9ZSF3-F1
#
_entry.id   AF-A0A9W9ZSF3-F1
#
_cell.length_a   1.000
_cell.length_b   1.000
_cell.length_c   1.000
_cell.angle_alpha   90.00
_cell.angle_beta   90.00
_cell.angle_gamma   90.00
#
_symmetry.space_group_name_H-M   'P 1'
#
loop_
_entity.id
_entity.type
_entity.pdbx_description
1 polymer ?
#
loop_
_entity_poly.entity_id
_entity_poly.type
_entity_poly.pdbx_seq_one_letter_code
_entity_poly.pdbx_strand_id
1 'polypeptide(L)'
;MWPPSPVAIPLFVSAPHFYLGDSSLLEAVEGLSPNREEHGTFLNLEPHTGISVKSSKRLQINVKVEPVASISQTSGIRNMFFPVLYINETATIDSASAEKLKSEVLSKFTIVHGIELGLVLLGALLIIIAAIMLIVRIVHNRKLKKIKLMLLVNGNSERSPLLTS
;
A
#
# COMPACT_ATOMS: atom_id res chain seq x y z
N MET A 1 42.32 13.96 35.15
CA MET A 1 42.48 14.42 33.75
C MET A 1 41.41 13.71 32.93
N TRP A 2 40.43 14.44 32.42
CA TRP A 2 39.37 13.91 31.55
C TRP A 2 39.97 13.62 30.16
N PRO A 3 39.60 12.54 29.45
CA PRO A 3 40.08 12.31 28.09
C PRO A 3 39.62 13.45 27.18
N PRO A 4 40.41 13.87 26.17
CA PRO A 4 39.98 14.92 25.24
C PRO A 4 38.63 14.55 24.61
N SER A 5 37.73 15.54 24.53
CA SER A 5 36.42 15.44 23.88
C SER A 5 36.54 14.88 22.46
N PRO A 6 35.55 14.14 21.94
CA PRO A 6 35.59 13.65 20.57
C PRO A 6 35.80 14.83 19.62
N VAL A 7 36.79 14.71 18.73
CA VAL A 7 37.02 15.69 17.67
C VAL A 7 35.71 15.82 16.89
N ALA A 8 35.05 16.97 16.99
CA ALA A 8 33.88 17.26 16.19
C ALA A 8 34.36 17.47 14.75
N ILE A 9 34.32 16.40 13.95
CA ILE A 9 34.66 16.48 12.53
C ILE A 9 33.44 17.09 11.83
N PRO A 10 33.56 18.21 11.10
CA PRO A 10 32.44 18.93 10.50
C PRO A 10 31.95 18.21 9.23
N LEU A 11 31.46 16.98 9.39
CA LEU A 11 30.93 16.12 8.34
C LEU A 11 29.43 16.33 8.15
N PHE A 12 29.02 16.46 6.90
CA PHE A 12 27.64 16.69 6.46
C PHE A 12 27.26 15.70 5.38
N VAL A 13 26.02 15.24 5.40
CA VAL A 13 25.50 14.28 4.41
C VAL A 13 24.53 14.97 3.48
N SER A 14 24.66 14.72 2.17
CA SER A 14 23.72 15.18 1.15
C SER A 14 23.44 14.07 0.14
N ALA A 15 22.52 14.31 -0.80
CA ALA A 15 22.50 13.53 -2.03
C ALA A 15 23.75 13.85 -2.88
N PRO A 16 24.17 12.95 -3.80
CA PRO A 16 25.26 13.21 -4.73
C PRO A 16 25.03 14.49 -5.52
N HIS A 17 26.10 15.26 -5.73
CA HIS A 17 26.08 16.55 -6.42
C HIS A 17 25.06 17.54 -5.84
N PHE A 18 24.76 17.43 -4.54
CA PHE A 18 23.69 18.20 -3.88
C PHE A 18 22.35 18.11 -4.62
N TYR A 19 22.01 16.95 -5.20
CA TYR A 19 20.70 16.72 -5.82
C TYR A 19 19.56 17.02 -4.85
N LEU A 20 18.58 17.84 -5.26
CA LEU A 20 17.51 18.43 -4.42
C LEU A 20 17.98 19.39 -3.30
N GLY A 21 19.26 19.75 -3.27
CA GLY A 21 19.79 20.79 -2.40
C GLY A 21 19.54 22.20 -2.92
N ASP A 22 19.83 23.19 -2.08
CA ASP A 22 19.73 24.61 -2.43
C ASP A 22 20.77 25.01 -3.50
N SER A 23 20.41 25.92 -4.40
CA SER A 23 21.26 26.38 -5.50
C SER A 23 22.59 26.96 -5.01
N SER A 24 22.63 27.58 -3.83
CA SER A 24 23.86 28.12 -3.23
C SER A 24 24.95 27.06 -2.99
N LEU A 25 24.57 25.79 -2.81
CA LEU A 25 25.52 24.68 -2.63
C LEU A 25 26.19 24.29 -3.95
N LEU A 26 25.48 24.45 -5.08
CA LEU A 26 25.99 24.18 -6.42
C LEU A 26 26.91 25.30 -6.90
N GLU A 27 26.56 26.54 -6.60
CA GLU A 27 27.37 27.72 -6.95
C GLU A 27 28.72 27.75 -6.21
N ALA A 28 28.80 27.09 -5.05
CA ALA A 28 30.02 27.04 -4.26
C ALA A 28 31.08 26.07 -4.82
N VAL A 29 30.70 25.09 -5.67
CA VAL A 29 31.58 24.04 -6.17
C VAL A 29 31.45 23.92 -7.69
N GLU A 30 32.51 24.21 -8.42
CA GLU A 30 32.56 23.98 -9.87
C GLU A 30 32.61 22.47 -10.20
N GLY A 31 31.92 22.07 -11.27
CA GLY A 31 31.92 20.67 -11.76
C GLY A 31 30.79 19.79 -11.21
N LEU A 32 29.84 20.34 -10.46
CA LEU A 32 28.65 19.59 -10.03
C LEU A 32 27.56 19.59 -11.10
N SER A 33 27.05 18.40 -11.44
CA SER A 33 25.94 18.22 -12.37
C SER A 33 24.87 17.30 -11.74
N PRO A 34 23.93 17.85 -10.96
CA PRO A 34 22.88 17.04 -10.34
C PRO A 34 21.93 16.44 -11.39
N ASN A 35 21.86 15.11 -11.47
CA ASN A 35 20.99 14.37 -12.37
C ASN A 35 20.05 13.47 -11.55
N ARG A 36 18.77 13.39 -11.94
CA ARG A 36 17.76 12.60 -11.21
C ARG A 36 18.02 11.11 -11.28
N GLU A 37 18.33 10.60 -12.47
CA GLU A 37 18.57 9.18 -12.75
C GLU A 37 19.84 8.68 -12.03
N GLU A 38 20.89 9.50 -11.99
CA GLU A 38 22.20 9.13 -11.43
C GLU A 38 22.37 9.49 -9.95
N HIS A 39 21.69 10.53 -9.44
CA HIS A 39 21.89 11.04 -8.08
C HIS A 39 20.64 10.94 -7.19
N GLY A 40 19.49 10.52 -7.72
CA GLY A 40 18.30 10.25 -6.93
C GLY A 40 18.41 8.98 -6.08
N THR A 41 17.91 9.00 -4.86
CA THR A 41 17.68 7.77 -4.06
C THR A 41 16.27 7.28 -4.34
N PHE A 42 16.10 6.01 -4.74
CA PHE A 42 14.81 5.41 -5.05
C PHE A 42 14.62 4.07 -4.37
N LEU A 43 13.39 3.79 -3.97
CA LEU A 43 12.97 2.53 -3.34
C LEU A 43 11.67 2.08 -3.98
N ASN A 44 11.76 1.12 -4.89
CA ASN A 44 10.61 0.55 -5.58
C ASN A 44 10.14 -0.67 -4.81
N LEU A 45 9.00 -0.52 -4.13
CA LEU A 45 8.37 -1.58 -3.35
C LEU A 45 7.21 -2.19 -4.12
N GLU A 46 7.02 -3.49 -3.96
CA GLU A 46 5.81 -4.17 -4.41
C GLU A 46 4.64 -3.80 -3.46
N PRO A 47 3.50 -3.28 -3.95
CA PRO A 47 2.43 -2.72 -3.11
C PRO A 47 1.77 -3.70 -2.14
N HIS A 48 1.69 -4.99 -2.47
CA HIS A 48 0.99 -5.98 -1.65
C HIS A 48 1.86 -6.62 -0.56
N THR A 49 3.17 -6.72 -0.80
CA THR A 49 4.13 -7.42 0.07
C THR A 49 5.14 -6.49 0.74
N GLY A 50 5.32 -5.27 0.22
CA GLY A 50 6.32 -4.32 0.69
C GLY A 50 7.77 -4.72 0.36
N ILE A 51 7.98 -5.76 -0.46
CA ILE A 51 9.32 -6.22 -0.83
C ILE A 51 9.94 -5.26 -1.84
N SER A 52 11.20 -4.89 -1.62
CA SER A 52 11.95 -4.00 -2.50
C SER A 52 12.42 -4.72 -3.77
N VAL A 53 11.79 -4.43 -4.89
CA VAL A 53 12.14 -4.98 -6.22
C VAL A 53 13.40 -4.31 -6.76
N LYS A 54 13.52 -2.99 -6.53
CA LYS A 54 14.67 -2.19 -6.97
C LYS A 54 14.91 -1.08 -5.96
N SER A 55 16.11 -1.03 -5.40
CA SER A 55 16.53 0.04 -4.51
C SER A 55 17.86 0.61 -4.95
N SER A 56 18.00 1.93 -4.83
CA SER A 56 19.27 2.63 -4.96
C SER A 56 19.33 3.70 -3.89
N LYS A 57 20.32 3.57 -3.02
CA LYS A 57 20.65 4.49 -1.95
C LYS A 57 21.94 5.20 -2.31
N ARG A 58 21.87 6.52 -2.41
CA ARG A 58 23.00 7.34 -2.82
C ARG A 58 23.23 8.43 -1.80
N LEU A 59 24.43 8.48 -1.24
CA LEU A 59 24.80 9.40 -0.17
C LEU A 59 26.12 10.06 -0.51
N GLN A 60 26.25 11.36 -0.25
CA GLN A 60 27.48 12.13 -0.39
C GLN A 60 27.92 12.64 0.98
N ILE A 61 29.21 12.47 1.27
CA ILE A 61 29.85 12.99 2.47
C ILE A 61 30.56 14.29 2.08
N ASN A 62 30.25 15.35 2.82
CA ASN A 62 30.79 16.68 2.63
C ASN A 62 31.48 17.13 3.92
N VAL A 63 32.51 17.95 3.80
CA VAL A 63 33.18 18.61 4.92
C VAL A 63 32.88 20.10 4.84
N LYS A 64 32.43 20.71 5.94
CA LYS A 64 32.33 22.17 5.99
C LYS A 64 33.72 22.75 6.13
N VAL A 65 34.10 23.61 5.18
CA VAL A 65 35.37 24.30 5.16
C VAL A 65 35.11 25.79 5.34
N GLU A 66 35.81 26.40 6.29
CA GLU A 66 35.72 27.83 6.58
C GLU A 66 37.08 28.39 6.98
N PRO A 67 37.33 29.70 6.78
CA PRO A 67 38.56 30.33 7.23
C PRO A 67 38.71 30.19 8.74
N VAL A 68 39.89 29.75 9.19
CA VAL A 68 40.26 29.70 10.60
C VAL A 68 41.24 30.83 10.87
N ALA A 69 40.86 31.76 11.75
CA ALA A 69 41.66 32.96 12.07
C ALA A 69 43.10 32.63 12.49
N SER A 70 43.32 31.47 13.11
CA SER A 70 44.63 31.01 13.57
C SER A 70 45.48 30.29 12.50
N ILE A 71 44.96 30.08 11.28
CA ILE A 71 45.62 29.34 10.19
C ILE A 71 45.61 30.19 8.92
N SER A 72 46.72 30.87 8.63
CA SER A 72 46.85 31.79 7.50
C SER A 72 46.62 31.12 6.13
N GLN A 73 46.94 29.83 6.01
CA GLN A 73 46.70 29.04 4.80
C GLN A 73 45.21 28.89 4.45
N THR A 74 44.32 29.02 5.43
CA THR A 74 42.86 28.90 5.22
C THR A 74 42.18 30.25 4.94
N SER A 75 42.92 31.36 5.02
CA SER A 75 42.36 32.71 4.86
C SER A 75 41.84 33.01 3.45
N GLY A 76 42.28 32.26 2.43
CA GLY A 76 41.78 32.36 1.06
C GLY A 76 40.60 31.45 0.73
N ILE A 77 40.16 30.59 1.66
CA ILE A 77 39.11 29.61 1.42
C ILE A 77 37.74 30.24 1.73
N ARG A 78 36.75 30.03 0.86
CA ARG A 78 35.38 30.49 1.11
C ARG A 78 34.64 29.52 2.03
N ASN A 79 33.67 30.02 2.78
CA ASN A 79 32.82 29.16 3.61
C ASN A 79 31.91 28.30 2.71
N MET A 80 32.11 26.99 2.69
CA MET A 80 31.40 26.08 1.80
C MET A 80 31.37 24.63 2.32
N PHE A 81 30.45 23.83 1.78
CA PHE A 81 30.43 22.38 1.96
C PHE A 81 31.19 21.72 0.82
N PHE A 82 32.38 21.20 1.12
CA PHE A 82 33.22 20.57 0.13
C PHE A 82 32.90 19.07 0.03
N PRO A 83 32.45 18.57 -1.13
CA PRO A 83 32.17 17.15 -1.33
C PRO A 83 33.47 16.34 -1.36
N VAL A 84 33.56 15.30 -0.54
CA VAL A 84 34.76 14.45 -0.45
C VAL A 84 34.56 13.15 -1.20
N LEU A 85 33.44 12.46 -0.96
CA LEU A 85 33.11 11.20 -1.60
C LEU A 85 31.59 11.00 -1.66
N TYR A 86 31.14 10.17 -2.58
CA TYR A 86 29.79 9.65 -2.58
C TYR A 86 29.78 8.12 -2.64
N ILE A 87 28.73 7.53 -2.07
CA ILE A 87 28.49 6.10 -1.96
C ILE A 87 27.23 5.80 -2.74
N ASN A 88 27.29 4.80 -3.63
CA ASN A 88 26.14 4.29 -4.37
C ASN A 88 25.93 2.82 -4.00
N GLU A 89 24.83 2.55 -3.30
CA GLU A 89 24.40 1.21 -2.92
C GLU A 89 23.15 0.87 -3.72
N THR A 90 23.23 -0.17 -4.55
CA THR A 90 22.10 -0.64 -5.37
C THR A 90 21.78 -2.09 -5.06
N ALA A 91 20.50 -2.39 -4.85
CA ALA A 91 20.01 -3.75 -4.74
C ALA A 91 18.82 -3.96 -5.69
N THR A 92 18.93 -4.98 -6.53
CA THR A 92 17.92 -5.38 -7.51
C THR A 92 17.58 -6.84 -7.30
N ILE A 93 16.29 -7.18 -7.31
CA ILE A 93 15.88 -8.58 -7.33
C ILE A 93 16.22 -9.19 -8.69
N ASP A 94 16.87 -10.36 -8.68
CA ASP A 94 17.15 -11.14 -9.90
C ASP A 94 15.85 -11.67 -10.53
N SER A 95 15.85 -11.89 -11.84
CA SER A 95 14.68 -12.42 -12.57
C SER A 95 14.11 -13.73 -12.00
N ALA A 96 14.96 -14.66 -11.57
CA ALA A 96 14.54 -15.93 -10.97
C ALA A 96 13.88 -15.72 -9.60
N SER A 97 14.45 -14.84 -8.77
CA SER A 97 13.86 -14.44 -7.49
C SER A 97 12.55 -13.67 -7.66
N ALA A 98 12.43 -12.85 -8.70
CA ALA A 98 11.21 -12.12 -9.05
C ALA A 98 10.09 -13.06 -9.52
N GLU A 99 10.41 -14.05 -10.35
CA GLU A 99 9.45 -15.08 -10.78
C GLU A 99 8.99 -15.95 -9.60
N LYS A 100 9.90 -16.29 -8.70
CA LYS A 100 9.55 -17.00 -7.46
C LYS A 100 8.63 -16.17 -6.58
N LEU A 101 8.91 -14.87 -6.40
CA LEU A 101 8.04 -13.96 -5.67
C LEU A 101 6.64 -13.87 -6.32
N LYS A 102 6.59 -13.69 -7.64
CA LYS A 102 5.34 -13.61 -8.41
C LYS A 102 4.53 -14.90 -8.28
N SER A 103 5.17 -16.05 -8.43
CA SER A 103 4.50 -17.35 -8.35
C SER A 103 4.03 -17.69 -6.93
N GLU A 104 4.79 -17.39 -5.89
CA GLU A 104 4.43 -17.72 -4.52
C GLU A 104 3.42 -16.74 -3.91
N VAL A 105 3.49 -15.45 -4.23
CA VAL A 105 2.64 -14.42 -3.62
C VAL A 105 1.40 -14.14 -4.47
N LEU A 106 1.58 -13.80 -5.76
CA LEU A 106 0.47 -13.34 -6.59
C LEU A 106 -0.48 -14.48 -6.97
N SER A 107 0.03 -15.71 -7.11
CA SER A 107 -0.83 -16.87 -7.35
C SER A 107 -1.73 -17.17 -6.15
N LYS A 108 -1.20 -17.09 -4.92
CA LYS A 108 -2.00 -17.32 -3.71
C LYS A 108 -3.09 -16.27 -3.55
N PHE A 109 -2.77 -15.00 -3.83
CA PHE A 109 -3.75 -13.91 -3.77
C PHE A 109 -4.90 -14.13 -4.75
N THR A 110 -4.58 -14.52 -5.99
CA THR A 110 -5.57 -14.81 -7.05
C THR A 110 -6.48 -15.98 -6.69
N ILE A 111 -5.91 -17.07 -6.16
CA ILE A 111 -6.68 -18.26 -5.78
C ILE A 111 -7.64 -17.96 -4.63
N VAL A 112 -7.18 -17.24 -3.59
CA VAL A 112 -8.02 -16.89 -2.43
C VAL A 112 -9.19 -16.01 -2.85
N HIS A 113 -8.97 -14.99 -3.68
CA HIS A 113 -10.05 -14.15 -4.21
C HIS A 113 -11.06 -14.94 -5.06
N GLY A 114 -10.59 -15.91 -5.86
CA GLY A 114 -11.46 -16.78 -6.64
C GLY A 114 -12.36 -17.65 -5.76
N ILE A 115 -11.81 -18.21 -4.67
CA ILE A 115 -12.58 -19.01 -3.70
C ILE A 115 -13.61 -18.15 -2.98
N GLU A 116 -13.20 -16.94 -2.55
CA GLU A 116 -14.10 -15.99 -1.87
C GLU A 116 -15.28 -15.62 -2.77
N LEU A 117 -15.04 -15.26 -4.03
CA LEU A 117 -16.09 -14.96 -5.01
C LEU A 117 -17.02 -16.17 -5.20
N GLY A 118 -16.46 -17.38 -5.30
CA GLY A 118 -17.23 -18.61 -5.44
C GLY A 118 -18.17 -18.86 -4.24
N LEU A 119 -17.68 -18.64 -3.02
CA LEU A 119 -18.47 -18.77 -1.80
C LEU A 119 -19.58 -17.72 -1.71
N VAL A 120 -19.30 -16.48 -2.11
CA VAL A 120 -20.30 -15.40 -2.15
C VAL A 120 -21.43 -15.75 -3.14
N LEU A 121 -21.09 -16.23 -4.34
CA LEU A 121 -22.09 -16.63 -5.34
C LEU A 121 -22.92 -17.83 -4.87
N LEU A 122 -22.28 -18.83 -4.26
CA LEU A 122 -22.98 -19.99 -3.70
C LEU A 122 -23.92 -19.58 -2.56
N GLY A 123 -23.45 -18.71 -1.66
CA GLY A 123 -24.26 -18.17 -0.56
C GLY A 123 -25.47 -17.41 -1.07
N ALA A 124 -25.29 -16.54 -2.08
CA ALA A 124 -26.38 -15.80 -2.71
C ALA A 124 -27.43 -16.75 -3.33
N LEU A 125 -26.97 -17.80 -4.03
CA LEU A 125 -27.86 -18.80 -4.61
C LEU A 125 -28.71 -19.52 -3.56
N LEU A 126 -28.11 -19.95 -2.45
CA LEU A 126 -28.81 -20.61 -1.35
C LEU A 126 -29.87 -19.70 -0.71
N ILE A 127 -29.54 -18.42 -0.53
CA ILE A 127 -30.49 -17.43 0.00
C ILE A 127 -31.69 -17.26 -0.93
N ILE A 128 -31.46 -17.19 -2.25
CA ILE A 128 -32.54 -17.08 -3.25
C ILE A 128 -33.45 -18.32 -3.18
N ILE A 129 -32.88 -19.52 -3.14
CA ILE A 129 -33.66 -20.77 -3.05
C ILE A 129 -34.48 -20.81 -1.76
N ALA A 130 -33.88 -20.46 -0.62
CA ALA A 130 -34.58 -20.41 0.66
C ALA A 130 -35.74 -19.39 0.65
N ALA A 131 -35.55 -18.21 0.05
CA ALA A 131 -36.59 -17.21 -0.09
C ALA A 131 -37.76 -17.70 -0.95
N ILE A 132 -37.48 -18.37 -2.08
CA ILE A 132 -38.51 -18.97 -2.94
C ILE A 132 -39.31 -20.03 -2.18
N MET A 133 -38.63 -20.95 -1.49
CA MET A 133 -39.30 -21.98 -0.68
C MET A 133 -40.18 -21.37 0.41
N LEU A 134 -39.71 -20.32 1.08
CA LEU A 134 -40.48 -19.60 2.10
C LEU A 134 -41.75 -18.96 1.50
N ILE A 135 -41.63 -18.29 0.36
CA ILE A 135 -42.76 -17.66 -0.33
C ILE A 135 -43.79 -18.71 -0.75
N VAL A 136 -43.35 -19.82 -1.38
CA VAL A 136 -44.24 -20.92 -1.78
C VAL A 136 -44.98 -21.50 -0.58
N ARG A 137 -44.27 -21.73 0.53
CA ARG A 137 -44.87 -22.24 1.78
C ARG A 137 -45.90 -21.27 2.36
N ILE A 138 -45.63 -19.96 2.34
CA ILE A 138 -46.57 -18.93 2.80
C ILE A 138 -47.82 -18.90 1.91
N VAL A 139 -47.66 -18.93 0.59
CA VAL A 139 -48.77 -18.92 -0.37
C VAL A 139 -49.63 -20.18 -0.23
N HIS A 140 -49.00 -21.36 -0.10
CA HIS A 140 -49.71 -22.62 0.09
C HIS A 140 -50.51 -22.63 1.40
N ASN A 141 -49.90 -22.20 2.52
CA ASN A 141 -50.58 -22.09 3.81
C ASN A 141 -51.74 -21.09 3.77
N ARG A 142 -51.60 -19.98 3.04
CA ARG A 142 -52.69 -19.00 2.83
C ARG A 142 -53.84 -19.60 2.02
N LYS A 143 -53.54 -20.35 0.94
CA LYS A 143 -54.57 -21.06 0.16
C LYS A 143 -55.33 -22.08 1.01
N LEU A 144 -54.63 -22.92 1.77
CA LEU A 144 -55.25 -23.91 2.67
C LEU A 144 -56.16 -23.26 3.71
N LYS A 145 -55.71 -22.18 4.38
CA LYS A 145 -56.55 -21.44 5.33
C LYS A 145 -57.80 -20.87 4.66
N LYS A 146 -57.69 -20.33 3.44
CA LYS A 146 -58.84 -19.77 2.68
C LYS A 146 -59.86 -20.86 2.30
N ILE A 147 -59.40 -22.02 1.82
CA ILE A 147 -60.28 -23.16 1.49
C ILE A 147 -61.00 -23.66 2.75
N LYS A 148 -60.27 -23.86 3.85
CA LYS A 148 -60.87 -24.29 5.12
C LYS A 148 -61.92 -23.30 5.62
N LEU A 149 -61.67 -21.99 5.49
CA LEU A 149 -62.64 -20.96 5.85
C LEU A 149 -63.89 -21.00 4.97
N MET A 150 -63.74 -21.14 3.64
CA MET A 150 -64.89 -21.27 2.73
C MET A 150 -65.74 -22.51 3.03
N LEU A 151 -65.11 -23.65 3.32
CA LEU A 151 -65.83 -24.88 3.71
C LEU A 151 -66.59 -24.70 5.03
N LEU A 152 -66.01 -24.00 6.01
CA LEU A 152 -66.68 -23.71 7.28
C LEU A 152 -67.88 -22.77 7.11
N VAL A 153 -67.76 -21.74 6.27
CA VAL A 153 -68.87 -20.82 5.97
C VAL A 153 -69.99 -21.53 5.22
N ASN A 154 -69.68 -22.34 4.20
CA ASN A 154 -70.69 -23.09 3.44
C ASN A 154 -71.40 -24.14 4.31
N GLY A 155 -70.64 -24.89 5.12
CA GLY A 155 -71.22 -25.86 6.05
C GLY A 155 -72.09 -25.22 7.14
N ASN A 156 -71.85 -23.96 7.50
CA ASN A 156 -72.71 -23.20 8.39
C ASN A 156 -73.95 -22.64 7.67
N SER A 157 -73.84 -22.20 6.41
CA SER A 157 -75.00 -21.67 5.66
C SER A 157 -76.03 -22.75 5.32
N GLU A 158 -75.60 -23.99 5.09
CA GLU A 158 -76.50 -25.15 4.89
C GLU A 158 -77.29 -25.53 6.15
N ARG A 159 -76.87 -25.08 7.34
CA ARG A 159 -77.57 -25.34 8.61
C ARG A 159 -78.56 -24.23 9.00
N SER A 160 -78.55 -23.10 8.31
CA SER A 160 -79.52 -22.02 8.51
C SER A 160 -80.69 -22.17 7.52
N PRO A 161 -81.92 -22.43 7.98
CA PRO A 161 -83.08 -22.63 7.10
C PRO A 161 -83.45 -21.33 6.38
N LEU A 162 -83.72 -21.42 5.08
CA LEU A 162 -84.24 -20.34 4.24
C LEU A 162 -85.73 -20.11 4.55
N LEU A 163 -86.02 -19.33 5.59
CA LEU A 163 -87.37 -18.83 5.85
C LEU A 163 -87.31 -17.36 6.23
N THR A 164 -87.44 -16.49 5.23
CA THR A 164 -88.19 -15.22 5.31
C THR A 164 -88.49 -14.78 3.89
N SER A 165 -89.74 -15.00 3.48
CA SER A 165 -90.47 -14.31 2.40
C SER A 165 -90.68 -12.84 2.73
#